data_AF-A0A9E3QPS9-F1
#
_entry.id   AF-A0A9E3QPS9-F1
#
_cell.length_a   1.000
_cell.length_b   1.000
_cell.length_c   1.000
_cell.angle_alpha   90.00
_cell.angle_beta   90.00
_cell.angle_gamma   90.00
#
_symmetry.space_group_name_H-M   'P 1'
#
loop_
_entity.id
_entity.type
_entity.pdbx_description
1 polymer ?
#
loop_
_entity_poly.entity_id
_entity_poly.type
_entity_poly.pdbx_seq_one_letter_code
_entity_poly.pdbx_strand_id
1 'polypeptide(L)' 'MPPGRSIDLNADLGEGCPWDEALLERVTSASICCGFHAGGEST' A
#
# COMPACT_ATOMS: atom_id res chain seq x y z
N MET A 1 10.59 23.58 1.75
CA MET A 1 11.48 22.51 1.23
C MET A 1 12.01 22.96 -0.14
N PRO A 2 13.29 22.76 -0.47
CA PRO A 2 13.90 23.17 -1.75
C PRO A 2 13.37 22.32 -2.92
N PRO A 3 13.45 22.83 -4.16
CA PRO A 3 12.96 22.13 -5.35
C PRO A 3 13.77 20.84 -5.59
N GLY A 4 13.06 19.73 -5.84
CA GLY A 4 13.64 18.40 -6.07
C GLY A 4 13.55 17.41 -4.90
N ARG A 5 12.79 17.70 -3.83
CA ARG A 5 12.54 16.71 -2.77
C ARG A 5 11.27 15.92 -3.04
N SER A 6 11.45 14.65 -3.43
CA SER A 6 10.41 13.62 -3.41
C SER A 6 10.46 12.87 -2.08
N ILE A 7 9.30 12.44 -1.59
CA ILE A 7 9.16 11.58 -0.42
C ILE A 7 8.36 10.37 -0.87
N ASP A 8 8.83 9.18 -0.49
CA ASP A 8 8.07 7.95 -0.68
C ASP A 8 7.00 7.83 0.40
N LEU A 9 5.76 7.58 -0.03
CA LEU A 9 4.64 7.24 0.82
C LEU A 9 4.28 5.77 0.57
N ASN A 10 4.48 4.93 1.57
CA ASN A 10 4.14 3.50 1.55
C ASN A 10 2.85 3.21 2.31
N ALA A 11 2.08 2.23 1.85
CA ALA A 11 1.04 1.56 2.66
C ALA A 11 1.11 0.03 2.47
N ASP A 12 0.66 -0.68 3.51
CA ASP A 12 0.44 -2.13 3.46
C ASP A 12 -0.91 -2.38 2.78
N LEU A 13 -0.94 -3.24 1.76
CA LEU A 13 -2.13 -3.53 0.92
C LEU A 13 -2.22 -5.04 0.64
N GLY A 14 -3.38 -5.51 0.14
CA GLY A 14 -3.62 -6.93 -0.09
C GLY A 14 -3.82 -7.70 1.22
N GLU A 15 -4.15 -7.00 2.30
CA GLU A 15 -4.49 -7.58 3.60
C GLU A 15 -6.00 -7.83 3.75
N GLY A 16 -6.80 -7.41 2.76
CA GLY A 16 -8.26 -7.47 2.77
C GLY A 16 -8.91 -6.24 3.41
N CYS A 17 -8.22 -5.11 3.43
CA CYS A 17 -8.74 -3.86 3.98
C CYS A 17 -9.69 -3.17 2.99
N PRO A 18 -10.82 -2.59 3.44
CA PRO A 18 -11.81 -1.99 2.54
C PRO A 18 -11.35 -0.72 1.81
N TRP A 19 -10.11 -0.26 2.09
CA TRP A 19 -9.55 0.96 1.54
C TRP A 19 -8.34 0.72 0.66
N ASP A 20 -7.99 -0.53 0.34
CA ASP A 20 -6.77 -0.85 -0.40
C ASP A 20 -6.73 -0.12 -1.76
N GLU A 21 -7.85 -0.12 -2.49
CA GLU A 21 -7.98 0.62 -3.76
C GLU A 21 -7.80 2.13 -3.58
N ALA A 22 -8.44 2.71 -2.55
CA ALA A 22 -8.35 4.14 -2.28
C ALA A 22 -6.94 4.56 -1.83
N LEU A 23 -6.22 3.69 -1.12
CA LEU A 23 -4.86 3.93 -0.69
C LEU A 23 -3.87 3.80 -1.86
N LEU A 24 -4.08 2.84 -2.75
CA LEU A 24 -3.23 2.62 -3.93
C LEU A 24 -3.15 3.87 -4.83
N GLU A 25 -4.24 4.64 -4.93
CA GLU A 25 -4.27 5.91 -5.66
C GLU A 25 -3.45 7.04 -5.01
N ARG A 26 -3.05 6.89 -3.74
CA ARG A 26 -2.45 7.95 -2.91
C ARG A 26 -0.98 7.68 -2.57
N VAL A 27 -0.57 6.42 -2.55
CA VAL A 27 0.79 6.00 -2.19
C VAL A 27 1.70 5.95 -3.41
N THR A 28 3.01 6.04 -3.18
CA THR A 28 4.03 5.86 -4.23
C THR A 28 4.63 4.46 -4.20
N SER A 29 4.52 3.75 -3.09
CA SER A 29 4.92 2.36 -2.91
C SER A 29 3.86 1.57 -2.14
N ALA A 30 3.80 0.26 -2.38
CA ALA A 30 2.86 -0.63 -1.73
C ALA A 30 3.57 -1.91 -1.27
N SER A 31 3.34 -2.28 -0.01
CA SER A 31 3.81 -3.55 0.57
C SER A 31 2.66 -4.56 0.52
N ILE A 32 2.76 -5.55 -0.36
CA ILE A 32 1.68 -6.53 -0.60
C ILE A 32 1.80 -7.70 0.37
N CYS A 33 0.71 -8.04 1.05
CA CYS A 33 0.69 -9.19 1.96
C CYS A 33 0.77 -10.52 1.21
N CYS A 34 1.53 -11.47 1.77
CA CYS A 34 1.78 -12.78 1.17
C CYS A 34 0.93 -13.91 1.80
N GLY A 35 -0.10 -13.60 2.59
CA GLY A 35 -1.05 -14.60 3.07
C GLY A 35 -0.69 -15.33 4.38
N PHE A 36 0.39 -14.94 5.09
CA PHE A 36 0.76 -15.62 6.34
C PHE A 36 0.09 -15.02 7.59
N HIS A 37 0.08 -13.69 7.71
CA HIS A 37 -0.47 -12.99 8.88
C HIS A 37 -1.79 -12.25 8.59
N ALA A 38 -2.05 -11.91 7.32
CA ALA A 38 -3.27 -11.33 6.79
C ALA A 38 -3.37 -11.67 5.30
N GLY A 39 -4.48 -11.30 4.64
CA GLY A 39 -4.71 -11.60 3.23
C GLY A 39 -4.79 -13.10 2.89
N GLY A 40 -4.86 -13.42 1.60
CA GLY A 40 -5.02 -14.77 1.06
C GLY A 40 -5.21 -14.76 -0.46
N GLU A 41 -5.54 -15.90 -1.07
CA GLU A 41 -5.69 -16.02 -2.53
C GLU A 41 -6.80 -15.16 -3.16
N SER A 42 -7.75 -14.71 -2.32
CA SER A 42 -9.00 -14.05 -2.73
C SER A 42 -9.18 -12.65 -2.16
N THR A 43 -8.17 -12.12 -1.48
CA THR A 43 -8.06 -10.71 -1.05
C THR A 43 -7.04 -10.01 -1.92
#